data_AF-A0A7G9QHV3-F1
#
_entry.id   AF-A0A7G9QHV3-F1
#
_cell.length_a   1.000
_cell.length_b   1.000
_cell.length_c   1.000
_cell.angle_alpha   90.00
_cell.angle_beta   90.00
_cell.angle_gamma   90.00
#
_symmetry.space_group_name_H-M   'P 1'
#
loop_
_entity.id
_entity.type
_entity.pdbx_description
1 polymer ?
#
loop_
_entity_poly.entity_id
_entity_poly.type
_entity_poly.pdbx_seq_one_letter_code
_entity_poly.pdbx_strand_id
1 'polypeptide(L)'
;MPWYNGDYPPSYKNQPEYLKEKAVEIANALLEEGVEEGIAIETGLKCARQFFEDNADQDNLQEIESDSDGIEPAEFGINDGIINTEDPEQLKYWAEQFQVSPDTLKGAAAIRGDRISEIKKYLQT
;
A
#
# COMPACT_ATOMS: atom_id res chain seq x y z
N MET A 1 -33.41 15.19 13.70
CA MET A 1 -34.28 14.48 12.71
C MET A 1 -33.38 13.84 11.68
N PRO A 2 -33.67 12.64 11.12
CA PRO A 2 -32.81 12.06 10.10
C PRO A 2 -32.92 12.87 8.80
N TRP A 3 -31.78 13.32 8.27
CA TRP A 3 -31.71 14.05 7.01
C TRP A 3 -31.82 13.06 5.85
N TYR A 4 -32.73 13.31 4.91
CA TYR A 4 -32.96 12.44 3.76
C TYR A 4 -32.80 13.19 2.45
N ASN A 5 -32.14 12.54 1.49
CA ASN A 5 -32.25 12.79 0.06
C ASN A 5 -32.18 14.27 -0.37
N GLY A 6 -31.12 14.97 0.02
CA GLY A 6 -30.85 16.34 -0.44
C GLY A 6 -31.09 17.45 0.58
N ASP A 7 -31.74 17.14 1.72
CA ASP A 7 -31.86 18.09 2.83
C ASP A 7 -30.62 17.97 3.72
N TYR A 8 -29.75 18.98 3.67
CA TYR A 8 -28.47 18.96 4.37
C TYR A 8 -28.41 20.06 5.43
N PRO A 9 -27.77 19.81 6.58
CA PRO A 9 -27.48 20.87 7.54
C PRO A 9 -26.65 21.98 6.85
N PRO A 10 -26.78 23.24 7.31
CA PRO A 10 -26.08 24.36 6.69
C PRO A 10 -24.56 24.15 6.61
N SER A 11 -23.97 23.42 7.56
CA SER A 11 -22.55 23.05 7.57
C SER A 11 -22.11 22.21 6.37
N TYR A 12 -23.02 21.48 5.71
CA TYR A 12 -22.69 20.59 4.59
C TYR A 12 -22.92 21.24 3.23
N LYS A 13 -23.61 22.39 3.16
CA LYS A 13 -23.97 23.05 1.89
C LYS A 13 -22.77 23.45 1.04
N ASN A 14 -21.60 23.64 1.65
CA ASN A 14 -20.38 24.05 0.97
C ASN A 14 -19.41 22.89 0.69
N GLN A 15 -19.87 21.64 0.87
CA GLN A 15 -19.08 20.43 0.69
C GLN A 15 -19.46 19.70 -0.60
N PRO A 16 -18.56 18.88 -1.17
CA PRO A 16 -18.86 18.15 -2.40
C PRO A 16 -19.93 17.08 -2.20
N GLU A 17 -20.60 16.69 -3.30
CA GLU A 17 -21.80 15.85 -3.27
C GLU A 17 -21.58 14.47 -2.64
N TYR A 18 -20.50 13.79 -3.04
CA TYR A 18 -20.13 12.50 -2.47
C TYR A 18 -19.89 12.56 -0.95
N LEU A 19 -19.38 13.70 -0.46
CA LEU A 19 -19.00 13.87 0.94
C LEU A 19 -20.21 14.19 1.83
N LYS A 20 -21.13 15.02 1.34
CA LYS A 20 -22.39 15.33 2.06
C LYS A 20 -23.29 14.08 2.19
N GLU A 21 -23.33 13.21 1.19
CA GLU A 21 -24.11 11.97 1.24
C GLU A 21 -23.58 11.02 2.33
N LYS A 22 -22.27 10.76 2.34
CA LYS A 22 -21.64 9.92 3.36
C LYS A 22 -21.73 10.54 4.76
N ALA A 23 -21.60 11.86 4.88
CA ALA A 23 -21.71 12.57 6.16
C ALA A 23 -23.11 12.48 6.76
N VAL A 24 -24.16 12.53 5.92
CA VAL A 24 -25.55 12.36 6.36
C VAL A 24 -25.81 10.93 6.82
N GLU A 25 -25.31 9.93 6.12
CA GLU A 25 -25.43 8.52 6.53
C GLU A 25 -24.88 8.31 7.94
N ILE A 26 -23.66 8.80 8.19
CA ILE A 26 -22.99 8.67 9.50
C ILE A 26 -23.70 9.50 10.57
N ALA A 27 -24.10 10.73 10.25
CA ALA A 27 -24.82 11.59 11.20
C ALA A 27 -26.19 11.00 11.58
N ASN A 28 -26.90 10.39 10.63
CA ASN A 28 -28.17 9.71 10.90
C ASN A 28 -27.97 8.53 11.86
N ALA A 29 -26.94 7.71 11.64
CA ALA A 29 -26.61 6.61 12.56
C ALA A 29 -26.32 7.12 13.98
N LEU A 30 -25.53 8.19 14.12
CA LEU A 30 -25.24 8.81 15.42
C LEU A 30 -26.48 9.39 16.10
N LEU A 31 -27.39 9.99 15.32
CA LEU A 31 -28.68 10.47 15.84
C LEU A 31 -29.57 9.33 16.36
N GLU A 32 -29.55 8.17 15.70
CA GLU A 32 -30.25 6.97 16.17
C GLU A 32 -29.65 6.43 17.47
N GLU A 33 -28.34 6.57 17.66
CA GLU A 33 -27.65 6.26 18.93
C GLU A 33 -27.94 7.28 20.05
N GLY A 34 -28.65 8.37 19.75
CA GLY A 34 -29.01 9.42 20.71
C GLY A 34 -27.93 10.47 20.92
N VAL A 35 -26.98 10.60 19.99
CA VAL A 35 -25.96 11.66 19.98
C VAL A 35 -26.63 13.01 19.65
N GLU A 36 -26.12 14.09 20.25
CA GLU A 36 -26.61 15.44 20.00
C GLU A 36 -26.45 15.83 18.52
N GLU A 37 -27.46 16.51 17.97
CA GLU A 37 -27.51 16.87 16.54
C GLU A 37 -26.28 17.64 16.07
N GLY A 38 -25.78 18.60 16.86
CA GLY A 38 -24.56 19.34 16.53
C GLY A 38 -23.32 18.43 16.44
N ILE A 39 -23.15 17.53 17.41
CA ILE A 39 -22.04 16.58 17.48
C ILE A 39 -22.13 15.57 16.33
N ALA A 40 -23.34 15.09 16.03
CA ALA A 40 -23.59 14.16 14.92
C ALA A 40 -23.23 14.79 13.57
N ILE A 41 -23.54 16.07 13.36
CA ILE A 41 -23.19 16.82 12.14
C ILE A 41 -21.66 16.97 12.02
N GLU A 42 -20.99 17.40 13.09
CA GLU A 42 -19.54 17.60 13.06
C GLU A 42 -18.78 16.27 12.86
N THR A 43 -19.21 15.24 13.59
CA THR A 43 -18.60 13.91 13.53
C THR A 43 -18.88 13.23 12.19
N GLY A 44 -20.11 13.33 11.69
CA GLY A 44 -20.50 12.79 10.39
C GLY A 44 -19.64 13.36 9.26
N LEU A 45 -19.43 14.68 9.24
CA LEU A 45 -18.57 15.34 8.26
C LEU A 45 -17.11 14.92 8.38
N LYS A 46 -16.58 14.84 9.60
CA LYS A 46 -15.20 14.43 9.87
C LYS A 46 -14.94 12.99 9.42
N CYS A 47 -15.83 12.07 9.77
CA CYS A 47 -15.72 10.67 9.36
C CYS A 47 -15.89 10.50 7.85
N ALA A 48 -16.83 11.23 7.23
CA ALA A 48 -16.97 11.23 5.78
C ALA A 48 -15.70 11.71 5.08
N ARG A 49 -15.07 12.78 5.58
CA ARG A 49 -13.80 13.26 5.01
C ARG A 49 -12.69 12.23 5.16
N GLN A 50 -12.51 11.65 6.36
CA GLN A 50 -11.51 10.59 6.56
C GLN A 50 -11.76 9.37 5.66
N PHE A 51 -13.02 8.98 5.45
CA PHE A 51 -13.36 7.89 4.55
C PHE A 51 -12.86 8.20 3.13
N PHE A 52 -13.14 9.39 2.60
CA PHE A 52 -12.68 9.76 1.27
C PHE A 52 -11.21 10.16 1.20
N GLU A 53 -10.58 10.64 2.26
CA GLU A 53 -9.13 10.85 2.32
C GLU A 53 -8.41 9.49 2.25
N ASP A 54 -8.80 8.53 3.09
CA ASP A 54 -8.26 7.16 3.04
C ASP A 54 -8.52 6.49 1.69
N ASN A 55 -9.67 6.74 1.06
CA ASN A 55 -10.01 6.22 -0.27
C ASN A 55 -9.44 7.05 -1.45
N ALA A 56 -9.05 8.31 -1.26
CA ALA A 56 -8.37 9.13 -2.27
C ALA A 56 -6.87 8.86 -2.26
N ASP A 57 -6.31 8.54 -1.09
CA ASP A 57 -5.01 7.89 -0.98
C ASP A 57 -5.05 6.49 -1.63
N GLN A 58 -6.23 5.87 -1.84
CA GLN A 58 -6.38 4.67 -2.68
C GLN A 58 -6.39 4.94 -4.19
N ASP A 59 -6.56 6.18 -4.67
CA ASP A 59 -6.23 6.50 -6.08
C ASP A 59 -4.70 6.62 -6.27
N ASN A 60 -3.95 6.67 -5.16
CA ASN A 60 -2.52 6.42 -5.08
C ASN A 60 -2.20 5.05 -4.43
N LEU A 61 -3.20 4.20 -4.19
CA LEU A 61 -2.96 2.79 -3.94
C LEU A 61 -3.15 2.11 -5.27
N GLN A 62 -1.99 1.77 -5.82
CA GLN A 62 -1.83 0.70 -6.78
C GLN A 62 -2.88 -0.38 -6.48
N GLU A 63 -3.87 -0.45 -7.36
CA GLU A 63 -4.45 -1.68 -7.87
C GLU A 63 -4.26 -2.85 -6.90
N ILE A 64 -5.18 -3.01 -5.94
CA ILE A 64 -5.39 -4.34 -5.37
C ILE A 64 -6.08 -5.17 -6.45
N GLU A 65 -5.27 -5.60 -7.42
CA GLU A 65 -5.67 -6.55 -8.42
C GLU A 65 -6.17 -7.80 -7.71
N SER A 66 -7.45 -8.05 -7.95
CA SER A 66 -8.12 -9.27 -7.59
C SER A 66 -7.49 -10.40 -8.40
N ASP A 67 -7.10 -11.46 -7.70
CA ASP A 67 -7.11 -12.84 -8.19
C ASP A 67 -6.30 -13.08 -9.48
N SER A 68 -4.97 -13.12 -9.37
CA SER A 68 -4.14 -13.94 -10.26
C SER A 68 -2.83 -14.31 -9.57
N ASP A 69 -2.56 -15.60 -9.57
CA ASP A 69 -1.29 -16.24 -9.21
C ASP A 69 -0.10 -15.43 -9.78
N GLY A 70 0.57 -14.66 -8.93
CA GLY A 70 1.60 -13.72 -9.37
C GLY A 70 2.37 -13.19 -8.17
N ILE A 71 3.30 -13.98 -7.65
CA ILE A 71 4.32 -13.47 -6.73
C ILE A 71 5.21 -12.52 -7.53
N GLU A 72 4.89 -11.23 -7.48
CA GLU A 72 5.79 -10.21 -8.00
C GLU A 72 7.02 -10.15 -7.08
N PRO A 73 8.25 -10.27 -7.63
CA PRO A 73 9.45 -10.29 -6.82
C PRO A 73 9.60 -8.92 -6.17
N ALA A 74 9.50 -8.88 -4.84
CA ALA A 74 9.80 -7.70 -4.06
C ALA A 74 11.09 -7.04 -4.58
N GLU A 75 11.01 -5.78 -5.01
CA GLU A 75 12.18 -4.92 -5.21
C GLU A 75 12.80 -4.61 -3.84
N PHE A 76 13.37 -5.65 -3.23
CA PHE A 76 14.09 -5.58 -1.98
C PHE A 76 15.43 -4.93 -2.27
N GLY A 77 15.55 -3.63 -1.98
CA GLY A 77 16.78 -2.83 -1.96
C GLY A 77 17.97 -3.45 -2.70
N ILE A 78 18.00 -3.25 -4.01
CA ILE A 78 18.84 -3.90 -5.04
C ILE A 78 20.38 -3.91 -4.84
N ASN A 79 20.93 -3.55 -3.66
CA ASN A 79 22.38 -3.58 -3.44
C ASN A 79 22.84 -4.09 -2.06
N ASP A 80 21.97 -4.31 -1.06
CA ASP A 80 22.37 -4.85 0.27
C ASP A 80 21.55 -6.08 0.66
N GLY A 81 21.23 -6.92 -0.32
CA GLY A 81 20.57 -8.21 -0.09
C GLY A 81 21.54 -9.34 0.26
N ILE A 82 21.00 -10.36 0.91
CA ILE A 82 21.59 -11.69 1.13
C ILE A 82 21.07 -12.57 -0.03
N ILE A 83 21.94 -13.26 -0.78
CA ILE A 83 21.58 -14.10 -1.93
C ILE A 83 21.50 -15.57 -1.53
N ASN A 84 20.30 -16.15 -1.51
CA ASN A 84 20.18 -17.57 -1.20
C ASN A 84 20.82 -18.46 -2.29
N THR A 85 21.99 -19.03 -1.99
CA THR A 85 22.74 -19.92 -2.91
C THR A 85 22.14 -21.33 -3.05
N GLU A 86 21.13 -21.67 -2.25
CA GLU A 86 20.34 -22.89 -2.39
C GLU A 86 19.16 -22.69 -3.34
N ASP A 87 18.78 -21.44 -3.61
CA ASP A 87 17.70 -21.08 -4.51
C ASP A 87 18.22 -20.90 -5.96
N PRO A 88 17.79 -21.76 -6.90
CA PRO A 88 18.28 -21.69 -8.29
C PRO A 88 17.77 -20.46 -9.04
N GLU A 89 16.64 -19.88 -8.63
CA GLU A 89 16.03 -18.73 -9.29
C GLU A 89 16.79 -17.44 -8.93
N GLN A 90 17.12 -17.27 -7.64
CA GLN A 90 18.00 -16.20 -7.18
C GLN A 90 19.39 -16.29 -7.79
N LEU A 91 19.99 -17.49 -7.86
CA LEU A 91 21.29 -17.68 -8.50
C LEU A 91 21.25 -17.26 -9.97
N LYS A 92 20.22 -17.65 -10.72
CA LYS A 92 20.09 -17.30 -12.14
C LYS A 92 19.88 -15.80 -12.33
N TYR A 93 19.01 -15.19 -11.52
CA TYR A 93 18.73 -13.77 -11.55
C TYR A 93 20.00 -12.95 -11.31
N TRP A 94 20.70 -13.20 -10.22
CA TRP A 94 21.92 -12.47 -9.88
C TRP A 94 23.09 -12.79 -10.83
N ALA A 95 23.17 -14.01 -11.36
CA ALA A 95 24.18 -14.38 -12.35
C ALA A 95 24.01 -13.54 -13.63
N GLU A 96 22.76 -13.34 -14.07
CA GLU A 96 22.45 -12.48 -15.20
C GLU A 96 22.76 -11.01 -14.89
N GLN A 97 22.40 -10.51 -13.69
CA GLN A 97 22.71 -9.15 -13.26
C GLN A 97 24.23 -8.87 -13.19
N PHE A 98 25.02 -9.85 -12.75
CA PHE A 98 26.47 -9.76 -12.69
C PHE A 98 27.17 -10.16 -13.99
N GLN A 99 26.41 -10.59 -15.00
CA GLN A 99 26.93 -11.07 -16.27
C GLN A 99 27.95 -12.20 -16.11
N VAL A 100 27.73 -13.09 -15.13
CA VAL A 100 28.55 -14.28 -14.82
C VAL A 100 27.72 -15.56 -14.86
N SER A 101 28.37 -16.72 -14.79
CA SER A 101 27.66 -18.00 -14.67
C SER A 101 27.14 -18.23 -13.24
N PRO A 102 26.01 -18.93 -13.05
CA PRO A 102 25.47 -19.25 -11.72
C PRO A 102 26.46 -20.08 -10.88
N ASP A 103 27.26 -20.96 -11.49
CA ASP A 103 28.35 -21.68 -10.82
C ASP A 103 29.45 -20.75 -10.29
N THR A 104 29.80 -19.71 -11.05
CA THR A 104 30.77 -18.69 -10.65
C THR A 104 30.24 -17.85 -9.50
N LEU A 105 28.95 -17.49 -9.56
CA LEU A 105 28.28 -16.76 -8.51
C LEU A 105 28.20 -17.56 -7.20
N LYS A 106 27.80 -18.84 -7.29
CA LYS A 106 27.75 -19.76 -6.16
C LYS A 106 29.13 -19.97 -5.54
N GLY A 107 30.17 -20.11 -6.36
CA GLY A 107 31.55 -20.20 -5.90
C GLY A 107 32.02 -18.94 -5.17
N ALA A 108 31.70 -17.76 -5.72
CA ALA A 108 32.04 -16.49 -5.09
C ALA A 108 31.30 -16.28 -3.75
N ALA A 109 30.03 -16.70 -3.66
CA ALA A 109 29.26 -16.69 -2.42
C ALA A 109 29.81 -17.67 -1.37
N ALA A 110 30.32 -18.83 -1.78
CA ALA A 110 30.98 -19.77 -0.86
C ALA A 110 32.30 -19.23 -0.29
N ILE A 111 33.01 -18.36 -1.04
CA ILE A 111 34.29 -17.78 -0.62
C ILE A 111 34.09 -16.53 0.24
N ARG A 112 33.17 -15.64 -0.17
CA ARG A 112 33.00 -14.31 0.45
C ARG A 112 31.77 -14.20 1.35
N GLY A 113 30.89 -15.20 1.32
CA GLY A 113 29.62 -15.22 2.04
C GLY A 113 28.45 -14.79 1.17
N ASP A 114 27.28 -14.77 1.78
CA ASP A 114 25.99 -14.65 1.10
C ASP A 114 25.61 -13.20 0.75
N ARG A 115 26.51 -12.23 0.91
CA ARG A 115 26.23 -10.81 0.67
C ARG A 115 26.48 -10.42 -0.78
N ILE A 116 25.46 -9.91 -1.45
CA ILE A 116 25.49 -9.51 -2.87
C ILE A 116 26.56 -8.44 -3.13
N SER A 117 26.63 -7.40 -2.29
CA SER A 117 27.65 -6.34 -2.37
C SER A 117 29.07 -6.89 -2.30
N GLU A 118 29.26 -7.92 -1.48
CA GLU A 118 30.56 -8.55 -1.32
C GLU A 118 30.90 -9.39 -2.53
N ILE A 119 30.00 -10.26 -2.95
CA ILE A 119 30.19 -11.10 -4.13
C ILE A 119 30.47 -10.25 -5.37
N LYS A 120 29.70 -9.18 -5.60
CA LYS A 120 29.91 -8.22 -6.69
C LYS A 120 31.33 -7.66 -6.71
N LYS A 121 31.81 -7.17 -5.56
CA LYS A 121 33.16 -6.61 -5.44
C LYS A 121 34.27 -7.66 -5.66
N TYR A 122 34.02 -8.94 -5.36
CA TYR A 122 34.97 -10.02 -5.64
C TYR A 122 35.03 -10.34 -7.14
N LEU A 123 33.89 -10.34 -7.82
CA LEU A 123 33.80 -10.58 -9.26
C LEU A 123 34.31 -9.41 -10.11
N GLN A 124 34.31 -8.20 -9.57
CA GLN A 124 34.87 -6.99 -10.21
C GLN A 124 36.37 -6.78 -9.95
N THR A 125 37.02 -7.65 -9.16
CA THR A 125 38.46 -7.58 -8.88
C THR A 125 39.26 -8.33 -9.94
#